data_AF-A0A2U1RJD0-F1
#
_entry.id   AF-A0A2U1RJD0-F1
#
_cell.length_a   1.000
_cell.length_b   1.000
_cell.length_c   1.000
_cell.angle_alpha   90.00
_cell.angle_beta   90.00
_cell.angle_gamma   90.00
#
_symmetry.space_group_name_H-M   'P 1'
#
loop_
_entity.id
_entity.type
_entity.pdbx_description
1 polymer ?
#
loop_
_entity_poly.entity_id
_entity_poly.type
_entity_poly.pdbx_seq_one_letter_code
_entity_poly.pdbx_strand_id
1 'polypeptide(L)'
;MGGPMKIALFGMVMASVVLIGGLSATTCAEEWSAPVAASQKAVRGVANAGLGMVEVPKTVYYDTLEDGPVYGFTVGVLEGLSWGIARTLTGVYEIVTFPFPLPDAYRPIYQPPYPFEPGKTDLAD
;
A
#
# COMPACT_ATOMS: atom_id res chain seq x y z
N MET A 1 -18.15 -56.67 -15.63
CA MET A 1 -16.91 -56.52 -16.44
C MET A 1 -16.37 -55.10 -16.30
N GLY A 2 -15.56 -54.84 -15.27
CA GLY A 2 -14.88 -53.55 -15.08
C GLY A 2 -13.41 -53.83 -14.86
N GLY A 3 -12.63 -53.78 -15.95
CA GLY A 3 -11.23 -54.22 -15.97
C GLY A 3 -10.26 -53.35 -15.16
N PRO A 4 -8.98 -53.77 -15.06
CA PRO A 4 -7.91 -53.10 -14.30
C PRO A 4 -7.71 -51.61 -14.69
N MET A 5 -8.19 -51.22 -15.87
CA MET A 5 -8.17 -49.85 -16.37
C MET A 5 -8.97 -48.85 -15.51
N LYS A 6 -10.04 -49.28 -14.82
CA LYS A 6 -10.81 -48.38 -13.94
C LYS A 6 -10.06 -48.03 -12.65
N ILE A 7 -9.26 -48.96 -12.13
CA ILE A 7 -8.44 -48.78 -10.93
C ILE A 7 -7.20 -47.93 -11.26
N ALA A 8 -6.57 -48.17 -12.41
CA ALA A 8 -5.47 -47.33 -12.90
C ALA A 8 -5.93 -45.88 -13.20
N LEU A 9 -7.13 -45.70 -13.76
CA LEU A 9 -7.71 -44.38 -14.03
C LEU A 9 -8.00 -43.62 -12.72
N PHE A 10 -8.57 -44.30 -11.70
CA PHE A 10 -8.81 -43.69 -10.40
C PHE A 10 -7.50 -43.31 -9.69
N GLY A 11 -6.47 -44.16 -9.77
CA GLY A 11 -5.15 -43.87 -9.23
C GLY A 11 -4.47 -42.68 -9.92
N MET A 12 -4.61 -42.57 -11.24
CA MET A 12 -4.08 -41.45 -12.02
C MET A 12 -4.83 -40.14 -11.75
N VAL A 13 -6.16 -40.18 -11.58
CA VAL A 13 -6.98 -39.03 -11.18
C VAL A 13 -6.59 -38.57 -9.77
N MET A 14 -6.43 -39.47 -8.80
CA MET A 14 -5.98 -39.12 -7.46
C MET A 14 -4.55 -38.60 -7.42
N ALA A 15 -3.63 -39.14 -8.24
CA ALA A 15 -2.28 -38.62 -8.38
C ALA A 15 -2.27 -37.21 -9.01
N SER A 16 -3.16 -36.94 -9.99
CA SER A 16 -3.31 -35.59 -10.54
C SER A 16 -3.95 -34.60 -9.57
N VAL A 17 -4.91 -35.02 -8.74
CA VAL A 17 -5.50 -34.18 -7.68
C VAL A 17 -4.49 -33.87 -6.58
N VAL A 18 -3.58 -34.80 -6.26
CA VAL A 18 -2.49 -34.58 -5.30
C VAL A 18 -1.36 -33.72 -5.90
N LEU A 19 -1.07 -33.82 -7.19
CA LEU A 19 -0.14 -32.92 -7.89
C LEU A 19 -0.69 -31.49 -8.06
N ILE A 20 -2.01 -31.35 -8.19
CA ILE A 20 -2.68 -30.03 -8.23
C ILE A 20 -2.84 -29.45 -6.81
N GLY A 21 -3.09 -30.30 -5.80
CA GLY A 21 -3.22 -29.87 -4.39
C GLY A 21 -1.89 -29.69 -3.64
N GLY A 22 -0.80 -30.27 -4.13
CA GLY A 22 0.54 -30.18 -3.53
C GLY A 22 1.29 -28.89 -3.85
N LEU A 23 0.78 -28.05 -4.75
CA LEU A 23 1.37 -26.73 -5.06
C LEU A 23 0.84 -25.61 -4.15
N SER A 24 -0.01 -25.92 -3.17
CA SER A 24 -0.65 -24.92 -2.30
C SER A 24 -0.05 -24.80 -0.89
N ALA A 25 1.10 -25.43 -0.62
CA ALA A 25 1.76 -25.34 0.69
C ALA A 25 2.90 -24.30 0.73
N THR A 26 2.57 -23.02 0.52
CA THR A 26 3.30 -21.83 1.02
C THR A 26 2.69 -20.56 0.44
N THR A 27 1.70 -20.00 1.13
CA THR A 27 1.43 -18.55 1.07
C THR A 27 0.95 -18.12 2.46
N CYS A 28 1.82 -18.25 3.45
CA CYS A 28 1.70 -17.54 4.73
C CYS A 28 2.48 -16.23 4.63
N ALA A 29 2.02 -15.37 3.72
CA ALA A 29 2.29 -13.94 3.68
C ALA A 29 1.11 -13.38 2.87
N GLU A 30 0.43 -12.35 3.36
CA GLU A 30 -0.62 -11.68 2.59
C GLU A 30 0.01 -10.96 1.39
N GLU A 31 0.34 -11.71 0.35
CA GLU A 31 0.86 -11.18 -0.90
C GLU A 31 -0.33 -10.77 -1.75
N TRP A 32 -0.67 -9.48 -1.66
CA TRP A 32 -1.60 -8.89 -2.60
C TRP A 32 -1.08 -9.16 -4.02
N SER A 33 -1.91 -9.75 -4.90
CA SER A 33 -1.48 -9.98 -6.28
C SER A 33 -0.95 -8.68 -6.88
N ALA A 34 0.24 -8.72 -7.51
CA ALA A 34 0.91 -7.56 -8.11
C ALA A 34 -0.02 -6.55 -8.83
N PRO A 35 -1.02 -6.97 -9.64
CA PRO A 35 -1.95 -6.01 -10.26
C PRO A 35 -2.77 -5.18 -9.27
N VAL A 36 -3.13 -5.72 -8.11
CA VAL A 36 -3.90 -4.96 -7.13
C VAL A 36 -3.01 -4.13 -6.22
N ALA A 37 -1.79 -4.57 -5.91
CA ALA A 37 -0.79 -3.71 -5.27
C ALA A 37 -0.47 -2.47 -6.14
N ALA A 38 -0.37 -2.67 -7.46
CA ALA A 38 -0.22 -1.59 -8.43
C ALA A 38 -1.43 -0.65 -8.46
N SER A 39 -2.67 -1.18 -8.37
CA SER A 39 -3.87 -0.33 -8.33
C SER A 39 -3.98 0.47 -7.05
N GLN A 40 -3.61 -0.11 -5.90
CA GLN A 40 -3.52 0.61 -4.62
C GLN A 40 -2.51 1.75 -4.68
N LYS A 41 -1.33 1.50 -5.26
CA LYS A 41 -0.33 2.54 -5.48
C LYS A 41 -0.85 3.67 -6.38
N ALA A 42 -1.61 3.35 -7.43
CA ALA A 42 -2.23 4.37 -8.28
C ALA A 42 -3.24 5.21 -7.51
N VAL A 43 -4.13 4.58 -6.73
CA VAL A 43 -5.13 5.27 -5.89
C VAL A 43 -4.46 6.16 -4.84
N ARG A 44 -3.45 5.63 -4.15
CA ARG A 44 -2.63 6.37 -3.19
C ARG A 44 -1.92 7.55 -3.86
N GLY A 45 -1.38 7.35 -5.05
CA GLY A 45 -0.75 8.40 -5.84
C GLY A 45 -1.71 9.54 -6.18
N VAL A 46 -2.93 9.23 -6.62
CA VAL A 46 -3.98 10.24 -6.90
C VAL A 46 -4.36 10.98 -5.63
N ALA A 47 -4.54 10.27 -4.50
CA ALA A 47 -4.88 10.90 -3.23
C ALA A 47 -3.76 11.85 -2.75
N ASN A 48 -2.50 11.40 -2.78
CA ASN A 48 -1.35 12.21 -2.37
C ASN A 48 -1.13 13.42 -3.30
N ALA A 49 -1.31 13.24 -4.62
CA ALA A 49 -1.19 14.32 -5.59
C ALA A 49 -2.29 15.39 -5.41
N GLY A 50 -3.55 14.97 -5.24
CA GLY A 50 -4.70 15.87 -5.19
C GLY A 50 -4.97 16.47 -3.81
N LEU A 51 -4.65 15.75 -2.73
CA LEU A 51 -5.02 16.12 -1.36
C LEU A 51 -3.81 16.43 -0.46
N GLY A 52 -2.60 16.58 -1.02
CA GLY A 52 -1.40 16.93 -0.24
C GLY A 52 -1.56 18.21 0.61
N MET A 53 -2.34 19.19 0.16
CA MET A 53 -2.60 20.43 0.92
C MET A 53 -3.35 20.23 2.24
N VAL A 54 -3.98 19.07 2.46
CA VAL A 54 -4.60 18.70 3.74
C VAL A 54 -3.56 18.55 4.87
N GLU A 55 -2.29 18.36 4.51
CA GLU A 55 -1.18 18.27 5.48
C GLU A 55 -0.97 19.58 6.26
N VAL A 56 -1.31 20.74 5.70
CA VAL A 56 -1.18 22.02 6.41
C VAL A 56 -2.06 22.08 7.66
N PRO A 57 -3.40 22.00 7.56
CA PRO A 57 -4.26 22.04 8.76
C PRO A 57 -4.03 20.85 9.69
N LYS A 58 -3.67 19.67 9.15
CA LYS A 58 -3.37 18.48 9.93
C LYS A 58 -2.13 18.66 10.80
N THR A 59 -1.03 19.12 10.22
CA THR A 59 0.25 19.32 10.94
C THR A 59 0.08 20.40 12.02
N VAL A 60 -0.57 21.52 11.69
CA VAL A 60 -0.91 22.57 12.65
C VAL A 60 -1.69 22.01 13.84
N TYR A 61 -2.67 21.13 13.59
CA TYR A 61 -3.46 20.50 14.66
C TYR A 61 -2.60 19.67 15.60
N TYR A 62 -1.79 18.74 15.07
CA TYR A 62 -0.94 17.88 15.89
C TYR A 62 0.16 18.67 16.62
N ASP A 63 0.80 19.61 15.95
CA ASP A 63 1.82 20.48 16.55
C ASP A 63 1.24 21.39 17.64
N THR A 64 -0.01 21.84 17.47
CA THR A 64 -0.72 22.59 18.52
C THR A 64 -0.98 21.73 19.75
N LEU A 65 -1.26 20.44 19.57
CA LEU A 65 -1.51 19.52 20.68
C LEU A 65 -0.22 19.12 21.40
N GLU A 66 0.89 18.97 20.67
CA GLU A 66 2.17 18.50 21.20
C GLU A 66 2.99 19.64 21.82
N ASP A 67 3.16 20.75 21.10
CA ASP A 67 4.08 21.85 21.44
C ASP A 67 3.35 23.17 21.77
N GLY A 68 2.03 23.20 21.59
CA GLY A 68 1.17 24.30 21.93
C GLY A 68 0.80 25.22 20.75
N PRO A 69 -0.22 26.10 20.93
CA PRO A 69 -0.82 26.84 19.83
C PRO A 69 0.13 27.76 19.07
N VAL A 70 1.07 28.40 19.77
CA VAL A 70 2.02 29.34 19.13
C VAL A 70 2.96 28.59 18.18
N TYR A 71 3.40 27.40 18.57
CA TYR A 71 4.26 26.56 17.73
C TYR A 71 3.49 26.04 16.51
N GLY A 72 2.30 25.47 16.73
CA GLY A 72 1.48 24.95 15.64
C GLY A 72 1.12 26.01 14.59
N PHE A 73 0.77 27.24 14.99
CA PHE A 73 0.44 28.31 14.04
C PHE A 73 1.64 28.92 13.30
N THR A 74 2.87 28.69 13.76
CA THR A 74 4.08 29.26 13.14
C THR A 74 4.89 28.17 12.44
N VAL A 75 5.44 27.25 13.22
CA VAL A 75 6.25 26.13 12.73
C VAL A 75 5.37 25.10 12.02
N GLY A 76 4.23 24.73 12.61
CA GLY A 76 3.37 23.70 12.03
C GLY A 76 2.74 24.07 10.69
N VAL A 77 2.57 25.37 10.41
CA VAL A 77 2.14 25.84 9.08
C VAL A 77 3.24 25.61 8.03
N LEU A 78 4.49 25.94 8.37
CA LEU A 78 5.63 25.74 7.47
C LEU A 78 5.93 24.26 7.26
N GLU A 79 5.90 23.48 8.33
CA GLU A 79 6.10 22.04 8.30
C GLU A 79 4.98 21.37 7.47
N GLY A 80 3.72 21.71 7.73
CA GLY A 80 2.60 21.18 6.97
C GLY A 80 2.62 21.56 5.49
N LEU A 81 3.16 22.73 5.13
CA LEU A 81 3.37 23.10 3.73
C LEU A 81 4.46 22.24 3.08
N SER A 82 5.55 21.98 3.80
CA SER A 82 6.63 21.13 3.34
C SER A 82 6.15 19.69 3.09
N TRP A 83 5.35 19.14 4.02
CA TRP A 83 4.72 17.84 3.88
C TRP A 83 3.70 17.80 2.75
N GLY A 84 2.94 18.87 2.56
CA GLY A 84 1.99 18.97 1.45
C GLY A 84 2.67 18.91 0.08
N ILE A 85 3.77 19.65 -0.09
CA ILE A 85 4.58 19.60 -1.32
C ILE A 85 5.18 18.19 -1.50
N ALA A 86 5.75 17.63 -0.43
CA ALA A 86 6.35 16.30 -0.45
C ALA A 86 5.33 15.22 -0.85
N ARG A 87 4.10 15.27 -0.32
CA ARG A 87 3.00 14.38 -0.71
C ARG A 87 2.56 14.58 -2.14
N THR A 88 2.41 15.82 -2.60
CA THR A 88 2.00 16.06 -3.98
C THR A 88 3.01 15.50 -4.98
N LEU A 89 4.31 15.71 -4.74
CA LEU A 89 5.38 15.18 -5.59
C LEU A 89 5.45 13.65 -5.55
N THR A 90 5.36 13.07 -4.36
CA THR A 90 5.29 11.60 -4.20
C THR A 90 4.05 11.03 -4.90
N GLY A 91 2.91 11.72 -4.85
CA GLY A 91 1.70 11.29 -5.54
C GLY A 91 1.88 11.23 -7.06
N VAL A 92 2.50 12.26 -7.65
CA VAL A 92 2.88 12.26 -9.07
C VAL A 92 3.83 11.11 -9.38
N TYR A 93 4.84 10.89 -8.53
CA TYR A 93 5.77 9.78 -8.68
C TYR A 93 5.06 8.42 -8.65
N GLU A 94 4.14 8.20 -7.70
CA GLU A 94 3.40 6.95 -7.58
C GLU A 94 2.46 6.72 -8.77
N ILE A 95 1.84 7.78 -9.31
CA ILE A 95 1.04 7.72 -10.54
C ILE A 95 1.92 7.38 -11.74
N VAL A 96 3.10 7.98 -11.91
CA VAL A 96 3.95 7.70 -13.06
C VAL A 96 4.54 6.29 -12.98
N THR A 97 4.86 5.84 -11.78
CA THR A 97 5.53 4.56 -11.55
C THR A 97 4.58 3.42 -11.19
N PHE A 98 3.25 3.64 -11.17
CA PHE A 98 2.28 2.65 -10.68
C PHE A 98 2.40 1.23 -11.26
N PRO A 99 2.80 1.01 -12.54
CA PRO A 99 2.94 -0.35 -13.08
C PRO A 99 4.20 -1.06 -12.59
N PHE A 100 5.14 -0.31 -12.03
CA PHE A 100 6.42 -0.81 -11.54
C PHE A 100 6.37 -0.97 -10.01
N PRO A 101 6.99 -2.03 -9.46
CA PRO A 101 7.07 -2.29 -8.03
C PRO A 101 8.11 -1.37 -7.34
N LEU A 102 7.96 -0.06 -7.50
CA LEU A 102 8.85 0.97 -6.97
C LEU A 102 8.07 1.94 -6.04
N PRO A 103 8.38 2.08 -4.74
CA PRO A 103 9.37 1.34 -3.98
C PRO A 103 8.98 -0.14 -3.84
N ASP A 104 9.92 -0.98 -3.38
CA ASP A 104 9.76 -2.44 -3.32
C ASP A 104 8.40 -2.87 -2.78
N ALA A 105 7.80 -3.86 -3.44
CA ALA A 105 6.48 -4.39 -3.10
C ALA A 105 5.35 -3.34 -3.04
N TYR A 106 5.46 -2.23 -3.81
CA TYR A 106 4.45 -1.16 -3.85
C TYR A 106 4.22 -0.45 -2.50
N ARG A 107 5.21 -0.53 -1.60
CA ARG A 107 5.10 0.06 -0.27
C ARG A 107 4.85 1.58 -0.33
N PRO A 108 4.05 2.13 0.58
CA PRO A 108 3.88 3.57 0.70
C PRO A 108 5.21 4.23 1.08
N ILE A 109 5.42 5.47 0.64
CA ILE A 109 6.61 6.26 1.01
C ILE A 109 6.39 6.99 2.34
N TYR A 110 5.14 7.37 2.63
CA TYR A 110 4.77 8.09 3.85
C TYR A 110 3.78 7.28 4.68
N GLN A 111 3.83 7.48 6.00
CA GLN A 111 2.79 7.09 6.93
C GLN A 111 2.15 8.35 7.54
N PRO A 112 0.82 8.41 7.64
CA PRO A 112 -0.15 7.47 7.07
C PRO A 112 -0.13 7.48 5.52
N PRO A 113 -0.49 6.36 4.84
CA PRO A 113 -0.45 6.24 3.38
C PRO A 113 -1.29 7.29 2.64
N TYR A 114 -2.40 7.73 3.25
CA TYR A 114 -3.29 8.74 2.67
C TYR A 114 -3.31 10.04 3.51
N PRO A 115 -3.47 11.20 2.87
CA PRO A 115 -3.39 12.49 3.57
C PRO A 115 -4.60 12.79 4.48
N PHE A 116 -5.72 12.10 4.27
CA PHE A 116 -6.93 12.23 5.10
C PHE A 116 -6.96 11.29 6.30
N GLU A 117 -6.01 10.36 6.39
CA GLU A 117 -5.93 9.46 7.53
C GLU A 117 -5.39 10.21 8.76
N PRO A 118 -5.85 9.86 9.98
CA PRO A 118 -5.31 10.43 11.20
C PRO A 118 -3.82 10.10 11.39
N GLY A 119 -3.09 11.00 12.05
CA GLY A 119 -1.67 10.85 12.38
C GLY A 119 -0.80 11.95 11.76
N LYS A 120 0.32 12.23 12.42
CA LYS A 120 1.40 13.03 11.85
C LYS A 120 2.02 12.29 10.67
N THR A 121 2.52 13.08 9.74
CA THR A 121 3.20 12.56 8.56
C THR A 121 4.63 12.24 8.88
N ASP A 122 5.06 11.04 8.51
CA ASP A 122 6.44 10.62 8.55
C ASP A 122 6.77 9.72 7.36
N LEU A 123 8.04 9.38 7.19
CA LEU A 123 8.49 8.37 6.26
C LEU A 123 8.00 6.99 6.71
N ALA A 124 7.60 6.17 5.76
CA ALA A 124 7.33 4.77 6.02
C ALA A 124 8.65 3.99 6.22
N ASP A 125 8.71 3.14 7.24
CA ASP A 125 9.82 2.22 7.49
C ASP A 125 10.11 1.27 6.30
#